data_AF-A0A1G3HH63-F1
#
_entry.id   AF-A0A1G3HH63-F1
#
_cell.length_a   1.000
_cell.length_b   1.000
_cell.length_c   1.000
_cell.angle_alpha   90.00
_cell.angle_beta   90.00
_cell.angle_gamma   90.00
#
_symmetry.space_group_name_H-M   'P 1'
#
loop_
_entity.id
_entity.type
_entity.pdbx_description
1 polymer ?
#
loop_
_entity_poly.entity_id
_entity_poly.type
_entity_poly.pdbx_seq_one_letter_code
_entity_poly.pdbx_strand_id
1 'polypeptide(L)'
;MTGSLVRLTSEPYYHATGDELAVFEAAAKSCLPVMLKGPTGCGKTRFVEHMAWRLQRPLVTVACHDDLTTADLVGRYLIVGDETVWMDGPLAAAVRAGAICYLDEIVEARKDTTVVIHPLTDSRRALPVEKRGEYIEAPPDFMLVISYNPGYQSVLKEMKPSTRQRFVALDFDYPEAEIEASIVAHEGGVDAATAKKLVKLGSLTRKLKGAGLDEGAGTRLLVHAAQLIAAGMDAGTACTAAIARPLADETDTRNALDDLIAAVF
;
A
#
# COMPACT_ATOMS: atom_id res chain seq x y z
N MET A 1 16.43 12.46 -3.62
CA MET A 1 15.41 12.25 -2.58
C MET A 1 15.64 10.87 -2.01
N THR A 2 16.42 10.77 -0.94
CA THR A 2 16.41 9.58 -0.07
C THR A 2 14.95 9.32 0.29
N GLY A 3 14.43 8.11 0.10
CA GLY A 3 13.15 7.73 0.70
C GLY A 3 13.26 8.07 2.18
N SER A 4 12.58 9.13 2.61
CA SER A 4 12.87 9.75 3.89
C SER A 4 12.50 8.76 4.98
N LEU A 5 13.45 8.44 5.87
CA LEU A 5 13.14 7.75 7.11
C LEU A 5 12.13 8.59 7.89
N VAL A 6 10.88 8.18 7.90
CA VAL A 6 9.80 8.90 8.60
C VAL A 6 9.58 8.26 9.96
N ARG A 7 9.53 9.06 11.02
CA ARG A 7 8.99 8.63 12.31
C ARG A 7 7.60 9.22 12.47
N LEU A 8 6.60 8.36 12.59
CA LEU A 8 5.22 8.78 12.82
C LEU A 8 5.06 9.14 14.29
N THR A 9 4.72 10.40 14.58
CA THR A 9 4.57 10.91 15.96
C THR A 9 3.13 10.87 16.46
N SER A 10 2.16 10.93 15.55
CA SER A 10 0.74 10.81 15.84
C SER A 10 0.21 9.47 15.35
N GLU A 11 -0.74 8.89 16.09
CA GLU A 11 -1.42 7.66 15.68
C GLU A 11 -2.14 7.86 14.34
N PRO A 12 -1.76 7.12 13.29
CA PRO A 12 -2.55 7.07 12.07
C PRO A 12 -3.87 6.35 12.37
N TYR A 13 -4.99 6.96 11.99
CA TYR A 13 -6.30 6.32 12.15
C TYR A 13 -6.34 5.03 11.32
N TYR A 14 -6.53 3.91 12.01
CA TYR A 14 -6.64 2.59 11.41
C TYR A 14 -7.67 1.78 12.21
N HIS A 15 -8.58 1.12 11.50
CA HIS A 15 -9.55 0.23 12.11
C HIS A 15 -9.20 -1.21 11.75
N ALA A 16 -8.96 -2.04 12.76
CA ALA A 16 -8.69 -3.46 12.52
C ALA A 16 -9.92 -4.20 12.01
N THR A 17 -9.70 -5.13 11.09
CA THR A 17 -10.77 -5.96 10.47
C THR A 17 -10.65 -7.43 10.83
N GLY A 18 -9.53 -7.86 11.40
CA GLY A 18 -9.28 -9.24 11.82
C GLY A 18 -8.11 -9.34 12.81
N ASP A 19 -7.23 -10.30 12.58
CA ASP A 19 -6.07 -10.60 13.42
C ASP A 19 -4.77 -9.95 12.91
N GLU A 20 -4.85 -9.05 11.93
CA GLU A 20 -3.68 -8.52 11.24
C GLU A 20 -2.71 -7.78 12.16
N LEU A 21 -3.21 -7.09 13.19
CA LEU A 21 -2.39 -6.42 14.19
C LEU A 21 -1.56 -7.45 15.00
N ALA A 22 -2.22 -8.52 15.47
CA ALA A 22 -1.57 -9.54 16.30
C ALA A 22 -0.53 -10.33 15.50
N VAL A 23 -0.85 -10.69 14.26
CA VAL A 23 0.06 -11.41 13.37
C VAL A 23 1.27 -10.55 13.01
N PHE A 24 1.07 -9.26 12.70
CA PHE A 24 2.19 -8.36 12.39
C PHE A 24 3.11 -8.13 13.58
N GLU A 25 2.55 -7.95 14.79
CA GLU A 25 3.36 -7.84 16.02
C GLU A 25 4.17 -9.12 16.30
N ALA A 26 3.55 -10.30 16.11
CA ALA A 26 4.23 -11.58 16.28
C ALA A 26 5.36 -11.76 15.24
N ALA A 27 5.12 -11.35 14.00
CA ALA A 27 6.12 -11.36 12.93
C ALA A 27 7.28 -10.39 13.26
N ALA A 28 6.98 -9.18 13.73
CA ALA A 28 7.98 -8.19 14.13
C ALA A 28 8.88 -8.69 15.28
N LYS A 29 8.29 -9.33 16.30
CA LYS A 29 9.03 -9.96 17.41
C LYS A 29 9.91 -11.11 16.94
N SER A 30 9.46 -11.85 15.94
CA SER A 30 10.16 -13.01 15.38
C SER A 30 11.10 -12.65 14.23
N CYS A 31 11.27 -11.36 13.93
CA CYS A 31 12.07 -10.87 12.81
C CYS A 31 11.66 -11.44 11.43
N LEU A 32 10.37 -11.76 11.27
CA LEU A 32 9.82 -12.34 10.04
C LEU A 32 9.37 -11.23 9.09
N PRO A 33 9.68 -11.34 7.78
CA PRO A 33 9.19 -10.39 6.80
C PRO A 33 7.70 -10.64 6.51
N VAL A 34 6.97 -9.57 6.20
CA VAL A 34 5.51 -9.60 6.02
C VAL A 34 5.11 -9.20 4.60
N MET A 35 4.10 -9.86 4.06
CA MET A 35 3.52 -9.60 2.75
C MET A 35 2.03 -9.29 2.89
N LEU A 36 1.62 -8.12 2.43
CA LEU A 36 0.23 -7.67 2.43
C LEU A 36 -0.40 -7.91 1.06
N LYS A 37 -1.52 -8.61 1.02
CA LYS A 37 -2.29 -8.88 -0.20
C LYS A 37 -3.66 -8.25 -0.08
N GLY A 38 -4.19 -7.70 -1.16
CA GLY A 38 -5.57 -7.20 -1.17
C GLY A 38 -5.80 -6.20 -2.29
N PRO A 39 -7.05 -5.81 -2.57
CA PRO A 39 -7.36 -4.87 -3.65
C PRO A 39 -6.78 -3.47 -3.39
N THR A 40 -6.80 -2.61 -4.41
CA THR A 40 -6.38 -1.22 -4.23
C THR A 40 -7.31 -0.48 -3.28
N GLY A 41 -6.75 0.39 -2.44
CA GLY A 41 -7.54 1.26 -1.57
C GLY A 41 -8.27 0.56 -0.43
N CYS A 42 -7.86 -0.65 -0.01
CA CYS A 42 -8.38 -1.34 1.19
C CYS A 42 -7.63 -1.04 2.50
N GLY A 43 -6.60 -0.17 2.47
CA GLY A 43 -5.91 0.28 3.68
C GLY A 43 -4.54 -0.34 3.99
N LYS A 44 -3.94 -1.14 3.08
CA LYS A 44 -2.60 -1.75 3.26
C LYS A 44 -1.52 -0.74 3.70
N THR A 45 -1.37 0.37 2.97
CA THR A 45 -0.37 1.40 3.31
C THR A 45 -0.64 2.03 4.68
N ARG A 46 -1.92 2.33 4.98
CA ARG A 46 -2.36 2.89 6.26
C ARG A 46 -2.11 1.93 7.43
N PHE A 47 -2.28 0.63 7.20
CA PHE A 47 -1.93 -0.41 8.17
C PHE A 47 -0.43 -0.42 8.49
N VAL A 48 0.44 -0.34 7.47
CA VAL A 48 1.90 -0.27 7.70
C VAL A 48 2.29 1.00 8.47
N GLU A 49 1.68 2.14 8.15
CA GLU A 49 1.87 3.38 8.91
C GLU A 49 1.45 3.19 10.37
N HIS A 50 0.26 2.64 10.62
CA HIS A 50 -0.23 2.36 11.97
C HIS A 50 0.70 1.42 12.74
N MET A 51 1.20 0.36 12.10
CA MET A 51 2.14 -0.58 12.72
C MET A 51 3.52 0.04 12.96
N ALA A 52 4.02 0.89 12.07
CA ALA A 52 5.26 1.62 12.27
C ALA A 52 5.17 2.56 13.48
N TRP A 53 4.07 3.31 13.60
CA TRP A 53 3.76 4.11 14.78
C TRP A 53 3.67 3.24 16.03
N ARG A 54 2.86 2.17 16.00
CA ARG A 54 2.60 1.30 17.16
C ARG A 54 3.87 0.59 17.68
N LEU A 55 4.76 0.18 16.78
CA LEU A 55 6.05 -0.43 17.10
C LEU A 55 7.14 0.59 17.41
N GLN A 56 6.86 1.90 17.26
CA GLN A 56 7.82 3.00 17.43
C GLN A 56 9.06 2.84 16.52
N ARG A 57 8.84 2.35 15.30
CA ARG A 57 9.90 2.14 14.30
C ARG A 57 9.81 3.17 13.18
N PRO A 58 10.94 3.69 12.66
CA PRO A 58 10.92 4.49 11.45
C PRO A 58 10.34 3.69 10.29
N LEU A 59 9.69 4.37 9.35
CA LEU A 59 9.14 3.81 8.12
C LEU A 59 9.87 4.40 6.91
N VAL A 60 10.29 3.54 6.00
CA VAL A 60 10.73 3.90 4.65
C VAL A 60 9.80 3.24 3.67
N THR A 61 9.01 4.03 2.96
CA THR A 61 8.13 3.54 1.89
C THR A 61 8.81 3.75 0.53
N VAL A 62 8.80 2.70 -0.29
CA VAL A 62 9.26 2.73 -1.68
C VAL A 62 8.11 2.30 -2.57
N ALA A 63 7.64 3.19 -3.43
CA ALA A 63 6.71 2.83 -4.49
C ALA A 63 7.48 2.10 -5.60
N CYS A 64 7.14 0.83 -5.85
CA CYS A 64 7.77 0.04 -6.89
C CYS A 64 7.17 0.33 -8.27
N HIS A 65 8.03 0.37 -9.28
CA HIS A 65 7.66 0.59 -10.68
C HIS A 65 8.72 -0.03 -11.61
N ASP A 66 8.42 -0.15 -12.90
CA ASP A 66 9.28 -0.87 -13.85
C ASP A 66 10.66 -0.22 -14.08
N ASP A 67 10.84 1.05 -13.70
CA ASP A 67 12.12 1.76 -13.81
C ASP A 67 12.93 1.74 -12.51
N LEU A 68 12.39 1.18 -11.42
CA LEU A 68 13.11 1.04 -10.17
C LEU A 68 14.25 0.05 -10.37
N THR A 69 15.49 0.48 -10.13
CA THR A 69 16.67 -0.37 -10.22
C THR A 69 17.20 -0.80 -8.86
N THR A 70 18.01 -1.86 -8.84
CA THR A 70 18.77 -2.27 -7.65
C THR A 70 19.64 -1.15 -7.08
N ALA A 71 20.22 -0.30 -7.94
CA ALA A 71 21.03 0.83 -7.50
C ALA A 71 20.19 1.92 -6.82
N ASP A 72 18.93 2.08 -7.22
CA ASP A 72 18.03 3.03 -6.56
C ASP A 72 17.59 2.52 -5.19
N LEU A 73 17.37 1.20 -5.03
CA LEU A 73 17.03 0.58 -3.74
C LEU A 73 18.21 0.52 -2.75
N VAL A 74 19.35 0.03 -3.22
CA VAL A 74 20.52 -0.24 -2.36
C VAL A 74 21.39 1.00 -2.19
N GLY A 75 21.63 1.74 -3.27
CA GLY A 75 22.50 2.90 -3.27
C GLY A 75 23.40 2.98 -4.48
N ARG A 76 23.97 4.17 -4.65
CA ARG A 76 24.80 4.52 -5.80
C ARG A 76 25.84 5.56 -5.42
N TYR A 77 26.93 5.59 -6.17
CA TYR A 77 27.88 6.70 -6.10
C TYR A 77 27.32 7.90 -6.84
N LEU A 78 27.43 9.07 -6.22
CA LEU A 78 27.14 10.36 -6.81
C LEU A 78 28.42 11.19 -6.87
N ILE A 79 28.51 12.05 -7.87
CA ILE A 79 29.56 13.05 -7.96
C ILE A 79 29.03 14.33 -7.31
N VAL A 80 29.67 14.77 -6.23
CA VAL A 80 29.33 16.00 -5.51
C VAL A 80 30.55 16.90 -5.54
N GLY A 81 30.53 17.92 -6.39
CA GLY A 81 31.73 18.69 -6.72
C GLY A 81 32.74 17.80 -7.45
N ASP A 82 33.95 17.71 -6.91
CA ASP A 82 35.03 16.87 -7.45
C ASP A 82 35.18 15.51 -6.71
N GLU A 83 34.28 15.20 -5.77
CA GLU A 83 34.33 13.97 -4.98
C GLU A 83 33.27 12.94 -5.41
N THR A 84 33.66 11.67 -5.39
CA THR A 84 32.73 10.55 -5.57
C THR A 84 32.25 10.07 -4.20
N VAL A 85 30.99 10.35 -3.88
CA VAL A 85 30.38 10.05 -2.57
C VAL A 85 29.37 8.92 -2.71
N TRP A 86 29.40 7.96 -1.80
CA TRP A 86 28.36 6.94 -1.73
C TRP A 86 27.09 7.49 -1.10
N MET A 87 25.94 7.26 -1.74
CA MET A 87 24.63 7.56 -1.19
C MET A 87 23.83 6.26 -1.06
N ASP A 88 23.47 5.92 0.18
CA ASP A 88 22.57 4.80 0.46
C ASP A 88 21.20 5.03 -0.20
N GLY A 89 20.66 3.95 -0.77
CA GLY A 89 19.27 3.90 -1.21
C GLY A 89 18.32 3.67 -0.03
N PRO A 90 17.00 3.75 -0.25
CA PRO A 90 16.00 3.61 0.81
C PRO A 90 16.06 2.26 1.53
N LEU A 91 16.38 1.16 0.83
CA LEU A 91 16.50 -0.15 1.46
C LEU A 91 17.72 -0.21 2.38
N ALA A 92 18.89 0.25 1.92
CA ALA A 92 20.09 0.29 2.74
C ALA A 92 19.94 1.23 3.95
N ALA A 93 19.34 2.40 3.75
CA ALA A 93 19.03 3.34 4.83
C ALA A 93 18.09 2.72 5.87
N ALA A 94 17.06 1.98 5.43
CA ALA A 94 16.14 1.30 6.33
C ALA A 94 16.82 0.19 7.13
N VAL A 95 17.68 -0.62 6.50
CA VAL A 95 18.46 -1.67 7.16
C VAL A 95 19.35 -1.06 8.24
N ARG A 96 20.15 -0.04 7.90
CA ARG A 96 21.05 0.62 8.87
C ARG A 96 20.30 1.26 10.04
N ALA A 97 19.10 1.80 9.80
CA ALA A 97 18.31 2.47 10.81
C ALA A 97 17.45 1.52 11.69
N GLY A 98 17.41 0.22 11.37
CA GLY A 98 16.45 -0.70 12.00
C GLY A 98 14.99 -0.30 11.76
N ALA A 99 14.72 0.22 10.58
CA ALA A 99 13.40 0.70 10.18
C ALA A 99 12.52 -0.43 9.60
N ILE A 100 11.23 -0.15 9.50
CA ILE A 100 10.34 -0.87 8.59
C ILE A 100 10.61 -0.35 7.18
N CYS A 101 11.03 -1.24 6.27
CA CYS A 101 11.10 -0.96 4.84
C CYS A 101 9.87 -1.53 4.15
N TYR A 102 9.01 -0.66 3.64
CA TYR A 102 7.80 -1.03 2.93
C TYR A 102 7.97 -0.86 1.42
N LEU A 103 7.97 -1.96 0.69
CA LEU A 103 8.00 -1.98 -0.78
C LEU A 103 6.56 -2.12 -1.29
N ASP A 104 5.97 -0.98 -1.65
CA ASP A 104 4.59 -0.90 -2.12
C ASP A 104 4.52 -1.33 -3.58
N GLU A 105 3.60 -2.25 -3.90
CA GLU A 105 3.41 -2.82 -5.23
C GLU A 105 4.68 -3.48 -5.82
N ILE A 106 5.38 -4.30 -5.01
CA ILE A 106 6.69 -4.91 -5.34
C ILE A 106 6.77 -5.65 -6.68
N VAL A 107 5.63 -6.14 -7.16
CA VAL A 107 5.43 -6.87 -8.42
C VAL A 107 5.50 -5.96 -9.65
N GLU A 108 5.37 -4.65 -9.48
CA GLU A 108 5.64 -3.66 -10.52
C GLU A 108 7.13 -3.38 -10.69
N ALA A 109 7.98 -3.78 -9.74
CA ALA A 109 9.42 -3.71 -9.93
C ALA A 109 9.93 -4.86 -10.80
N ARG A 110 11.01 -4.60 -11.53
CA ARG A 110 11.68 -5.63 -12.34
C ARG A 110 12.17 -6.79 -11.48
N LYS A 111 12.17 -7.99 -12.07
CA LYS A 111 12.52 -9.24 -11.36
C LYS A 111 13.93 -9.20 -10.77
N ASP A 112 14.90 -8.63 -11.47
CA ASP A 112 16.28 -8.41 -11.00
C ASP A 112 16.37 -7.45 -9.81
N THR A 113 15.46 -6.50 -9.71
CA THR A 113 15.35 -5.58 -8.58
C THR A 113 14.73 -6.27 -7.37
N THR A 114 13.71 -7.12 -7.57
CA THR A 114 13.06 -7.83 -6.45
C THR A 114 13.96 -8.89 -5.78
N VAL A 115 14.94 -9.47 -6.45
CA VAL A 115 15.80 -10.51 -5.86
C VAL A 115 16.78 -9.96 -4.82
N VAL A 116 17.02 -8.64 -4.82
CA VAL A 116 17.93 -7.98 -3.85
C VAL A 116 17.49 -8.16 -2.40
N ILE A 117 16.19 -8.39 -2.17
CA ILE A 117 15.63 -8.57 -0.83
C ILE A 117 15.80 -10.00 -0.29
N HIS A 118 16.20 -10.96 -1.12
CA HIS A 118 16.28 -12.37 -0.71
C HIS A 118 17.25 -12.60 0.47
N PRO A 119 18.47 -12.02 0.47
CA PRO A 119 19.38 -12.11 1.61
C PRO A 119 18.84 -11.51 2.93
N LEU A 120 17.89 -10.59 2.86
CA LEU A 120 17.22 -9.99 4.03
C LEU A 120 16.10 -10.87 4.59
N THR A 121 15.68 -11.90 3.85
CA THR A 121 14.56 -12.79 4.20
C THR A 121 15.00 -14.20 4.58
N ASP A 122 16.27 -14.54 4.42
CA ASP A 122 16.84 -15.80 4.87
C ASP A 122 17.60 -15.63 6.19
N SER A 123 18.18 -16.72 6.69
CA SER A 123 18.86 -16.76 7.99
C SER A 123 20.04 -15.79 8.11
N ARG A 124 20.60 -15.30 7.00
CA ARG A 124 21.72 -14.34 7.03
C ARG A 124 21.27 -12.95 7.44
N ARG A 125 20.04 -12.55 7.08
CA ARG A 125 19.48 -11.21 7.30
C ARG A 125 20.50 -10.09 7.05
N ALA A 126 21.13 -10.07 5.88
CA ALA A 126 22.15 -9.08 5.55
C ALA A 126 21.97 -8.57 4.12
N LEU A 127 22.09 -7.25 3.91
CA LEU A 127 22.00 -6.62 2.60
C LEU A 127 23.39 -6.54 1.95
N PRO A 128 23.63 -7.21 0.81
CA PRO A 128 24.86 -7.02 0.05
C PRO A 128 24.88 -5.66 -0.65
N VAL A 129 25.95 -4.90 -0.45
CA VAL A 129 26.26 -3.66 -1.17
C VAL A 129 27.51 -3.89 -2.01
N GLU A 130 27.33 -4.59 -3.13
CA GLU A 130 28.42 -5.09 -3.97
C GLU A 130 29.39 -3.98 -4.42
N LYS A 131 28.86 -2.80 -4.79
CA LYS A 131 29.65 -1.62 -5.20
C LYS A 131 30.56 -1.06 -4.10
N ARG A 132 30.34 -1.46 -2.84
CA ARG A 132 31.19 -1.12 -1.69
C ARG A 132 31.96 -2.32 -1.13
N GLY A 133 31.70 -3.52 -1.63
CA GLY A 133 32.22 -4.76 -1.02
C GLY A 133 31.75 -4.95 0.43
N GLU A 134 30.57 -4.42 0.79
CA GLU A 134 30.04 -4.41 2.15
C GLU A 134 28.81 -5.33 2.27
N TYR A 135 28.65 -5.96 3.44
CA TYR A 135 27.41 -6.62 3.84
C TYR A 135 26.86 -5.88 5.06
N ILE A 136 25.66 -5.30 4.93
CA ILE A 136 25.01 -4.60 6.03
C ILE A 136 24.13 -5.61 6.77
N GLU A 137 24.54 -6.01 7.98
CA GLU A 137 23.71 -6.86 8.83
C GLU A 137 22.44 -6.11 9.25
N ALA A 138 21.29 -6.76 9.08
CA ALA A 138 20.01 -6.19 9.47
C ALA A 138 19.81 -6.33 10.99
N PRO A 139 19.62 -5.23 11.72
CA PRO A 139 19.37 -5.29 13.14
C PRO A 139 18.03 -6.00 13.44
N PRO A 140 17.82 -6.48 14.67
CA PRO A 140 16.56 -7.10 15.07
C PRO A 140 15.32 -6.24 14.81
N ASP A 141 15.48 -4.91 14.86
CA ASP A 141 14.38 -3.97 14.61
C ASP A 141 14.04 -3.77 13.13
N PHE A 142 14.97 -4.09 12.21
CA PHE A 142 14.68 -4.01 10.79
C PHE A 142 13.60 -5.03 10.41
N MET A 143 12.60 -4.54 9.68
CA MET A 143 11.51 -5.37 9.17
C MET A 143 11.26 -5.05 7.70
N LEU A 144 11.22 -6.08 6.88
CA LEU A 144 10.84 -5.96 5.47
C LEU A 144 9.35 -6.25 5.32
N VAL A 145 8.64 -5.31 4.69
CA VAL A 145 7.23 -5.44 4.35
C VAL A 145 7.06 -5.21 2.86
N ILE A 146 6.26 -6.05 2.20
CA ILE A 146 5.92 -5.89 0.78
C ILE A 146 4.40 -5.89 0.61
N SER A 147 3.89 -5.22 -0.41
CA SER A 147 2.48 -5.33 -0.81
C SER A 147 2.31 -5.70 -2.27
N TYR A 148 1.17 -6.30 -2.59
CA TYR A 148 0.68 -6.36 -3.97
C TYR A 148 -0.84 -6.55 -4.03
N ASN A 149 -1.40 -6.29 -5.22
CA ASN A 149 -2.83 -6.45 -5.50
C ASN A 149 -3.03 -7.73 -6.34
N PRO A 150 -3.52 -8.85 -5.76
CA PRO A 150 -3.75 -10.08 -6.52
C PRO A 150 -4.81 -9.87 -7.62
N GLY A 151 -4.55 -10.36 -8.82
CA GLY A 151 -5.51 -10.32 -9.94
C GLY A 151 -5.59 -8.98 -10.70
N TYR A 152 -4.83 -7.96 -10.28
CA TYR A 152 -4.71 -6.68 -11.00
C TYR A 152 -3.72 -6.74 -12.17
N GLN A 153 -2.77 -7.67 -12.09
CA GLN A 153 -1.62 -7.72 -12.99
C GLN A 153 -1.81 -8.65 -14.16
N SER A 154 -1.21 -8.29 -15.29
CA SER A 154 -0.98 -9.23 -16.39
C SER A 154 -0.32 -10.49 -15.83
N VAL A 155 -0.69 -11.67 -16.36
CA VAL A 155 -0.13 -12.99 -15.99
C VAL A 155 1.41 -13.00 -15.98
N LEU A 156 2.06 -12.06 -16.69
CA LEU A 156 3.52 -11.92 -16.80
C LEU A 156 4.19 -11.30 -15.56
N LYS A 157 3.44 -10.55 -14.73
CA LYS A 157 3.91 -9.81 -13.55
C LYS A 157 3.53 -10.48 -12.21
N GLU A 158 3.35 -11.80 -12.20
CA GLU A 158 3.15 -12.52 -10.95
C GLU A 158 4.42 -12.63 -10.10
N MET A 159 4.24 -12.57 -8.77
CA MET A 159 5.30 -12.86 -7.81
C MET A 159 5.67 -14.35 -7.85
N LYS A 160 6.97 -14.64 -8.03
CA LYS A 160 7.48 -16.01 -8.03
C LYS A 160 7.16 -16.75 -6.72
N PRO A 161 6.81 -18.05 -6.77
CA PRO A 161 6.61 -18.86 -5.56
C PRO A 161 7.79 -18.80 -4.57
N SER A 162 9.02 -18.77 -5.08
CA SER A 162 10.24 -18.69 -4.27
C SER A 162 10.39 -17.38 -3.49
N THR A 163 9.80 -16.27 -3.98
CA THR A 163 9.71 -15.02 -3.23
C THR A 163 8.59 -15.13 -2.19
N ARG A 164 7.40 -15.62 -2.58
CA ARG A 164 6.23 -15.73 -1.69
C ARG A 164 6.49 -16.58 -0.44
N GLN A 165 7.18 -17.70 -0.58
CA GLN A 165 7.47 -18.64 0.53
C GLN A 165 8.45 -18.08 1.58
N ARG A 166 8.95 -16.85 1.40
CA ARG A 166 9.83 -16.18 2.35
C ARG A 166 9.09 -15.26 3.32
N PHE A 167 7.79 -15.05 3.15
CA PHE A 167 7.00 -14.06 3.88
C PHE A 167 5.83 -14.67 4.66
N VAL A 168 5.54 -14.10 5.82
CA VAL A 168 4.23 -14.23 6.47
C VAL A 168 3.23 -13.40 5.68
N ALA A 169 2.08 -13.97 5.33
CA ALA A 169 1.08 -13.29 4.52
C ALA A 169 -0.08 -12.78 5.37
N LEU A 170 -0.56 -11.57 5.05
CA LEU A 170 -1.81 -11.00 5.54
C LEU A 170 -2.70 -10.67 4.35
N ASP A 171 -3.93 -11.17 4.39
CA ASP A 171 -4.94 -10.91 3.37
C ASP A 171 -5.86 -9.78 3.84
N PHE A 172 -5.98 -8.76 2.99
CA PHE A 172 -6.84 -7.60 3.16
C PHE A 172 -7.94 -7.64 2.12
N ASP A 173 -9.12 -7.23 2.52
CA ASP A 173 -10.24 -6.94 1.62
C ASP A 173 -10.92 -5.65 2.07
N TYR A 174 -11.95 -5.22 1.37
CA TYR A 174 -12.78 -4.11 1.82
C TYR A 174 -13.46 -4.48 3.14
N PRO A 175 -13.48 -3.58 4.15
CA PRO A 175 -14.11 -3.85 5.43
C PRO A 175 -15.61 -4.11 5.30
N GLU A 176 -16.18 -4.72 6.35
CA GLU A 176 -17.64 -4.82 6.49
C GLU A 176 -18.31 -3.45 6.47
N ALA A 177 -19.52 -3.38 5.94
CA ALA A 177 -20.16 -2.11 5.58
C ALA A 177 -20.24 -1.07 6.73
N GLU A 178 -20.48 -1.52 7.96
CA GLU A 178 -20.52 -0.61 9.13
C GLU A 178 -19.13 -0.08 9.51
N ILE A 179 -18.08 -0.92 9.39
CA ILE A 179 -16.69 -0.51 9.63
C ILE A 179 -16.25 0.45 8.52
N GLU A 180 -16.52 0.09 7.26
CA GLU A 180 -16.18 0.94 6.12
C GLU A 180 -16.90 2.30 6.21
N ALA A 181 -18.16 2.33 6.61
CA ALA A 181 -18.90 3.58 6.80
C ALA A 181 -18.29 4.44 7.91
N SER A 182 -17.81 3.82 8.99
CA SER A 182 -17.11 4.53 10.06
C SER A 182 -15.78 5.13 9.57
N ILE A 183 -15.05 4.41 8.74
CA ILE A 183 -13.81 4.91 8.10
C ILE A 183 -14.12 6.07 7.16
N VAL A 184 -15.11 5.92 6.27
CA VAL A 184 -15.51 6.95 5.31
C VAL A 184 -16.05 8.20 6.01
N ALA A 185 -16.82 8.05 7.09
CA ALA A 185 -17.28 9.19 7.88
C ALA A 185 -16.11 9.94 8.54
N HIS A 186 -15.17 9.21 9.14
CA HIS A 186 -14.02 9.81 9.83
C HIS A 186 -13.07 10.53 8.88
N GLU A 187 -12.55 9.83 7.86
CA GLU A 187 -11.56 10.36 6.91
C GLU A 187 -12.21 11.31 5.88
N GLY A 188 -13.51 11.15 5.63
CA GLY A 188 -14.28 11.95 4.70
C GLY A 188 -14.90 13.22 5.29
N GLY A 189 -15.02 13.30 6.62
CA GLY A 189 -15.64 14.44 7.30
C GLY A 189 -17.14 14.58 7.05
N VAL A 190 -17.86 13.47 6.84
CA VAL A 190 -19.31 13.44 6.59
C VAL A 190 -20.07 12.70 7.69
N ASP A 191 -21.38 12.93 7.79
CA ASP A 191 -22.22 12.20 8.72
C ASP A 191 -22.34 10.70 8.36
N ALA A 192 -22.75 9.89 9.35
CA ALA A 192 -22.88 8.45 9.20
C ALA A 192 -23.91 8.02 8.15
N ALA A 193 -24.98 8.80 7.91
CA ALA A 193 -25.99 8.45 6.91
C ALA A 193 -25.41 8.60 5.49
N THR A 194 -24.69 9.69 5.25
CA THR A 194 -23.95 9.94 4.01
C THR A 194 -22.89 8.88 3.77
N ALA A 195 -22.08 8.55 4.79
CA ALA A 195 -21.07 7.50 4.68
C ALA A 195 -21.68 6.13 4.34
N LYS A 196 -22.80 5.74 4.97
CA LYS A 196 -23.51 4.49 4.64
C LYS A 196 -24.02 4.46 3.21
N LYS A 197 -24.50 5.59 2.67
CA LYS A 197 -24.87 5.70 1.25
C LYS A 197 -23.67 5.49 0.32
N LEU A 198 -22.54 6.12 0.62
CA LEU A 198 -21.30 5.94 -0.15
C LEU A 198 -20.82 4.49 -0.12
N VAL A 199 -20.84 3.82 1.03
CA VAL A 199 -20.49 2.40 1.15
C VAL A 199 -21.45 1.50 0.40
N LYS A 200 -22.76 1.80 0.43
CA LYS A 200 -23.75 1.09 -0.39
C LYS A 200 -23.42 1.23 -1.87
N LEU A 201 -23.11 2.44 -2.35
CA LEU A 201 -22.68 2.67 -3.73
C LEU A 201 -21.41 1.89 -4.06
N GLY A 202 -20.38 1.96 -3.21
CA GLY A 202 -19.15 1.18 -3.37
C GLY A 202 -19.41 -0.32 -3.48
N SER A 203 -20.26 -0.87 -2.61
CA SER A 203 -20.68 -2.26 -2.64
C SER A 203 -21.38 -2.66 -3.95
N LEU A 204 -22.19 -1.76 -4.53
CA LEU A 204 -22.83 -2.00 -5.83
C LEU A 204 -21.79 -2.02 -6.96
N THR A 205 -20.84 -1.08 -6.98
CA THR A 205 -19.76 -1.10 -7.99
C THR A 205 -18.88 -2.35 -7.89
N ARG A 206 -18.59 -2.84 -6.68
CA ARG A 206 -17.82 -4.08 -6.46
C ARG A 206 -18.51 -5.32 -7.01
N LYS A 207 -19.85 -5.36 -6.98
CA LYS A 207 -20.64 -6.45 -7.58
C LYS A 207 -20.63 -6.43 -9.11
N LEU A 208 -20.32 -5.29 -9.73
CA LEU A 208 -20.18 -5.17 -11.18
C LEU A 208 -18.79 -5.60 -11.70
N LYS A 209 -17.86 -5.95 -10.79
CA LYS A 209 -16.56 -6.50 -11.17
C LYS A 209 -16.74 -7.77 -12.03
N GLY A 210 -16.15 -7.78 -13.22
CA GLY A 210 -16.30 -8.86 -14.20
C GLY A 210 -17.60 -8.85 -15.00
N ALA A 211 -18.51 -7.90 -14.75
CA ALA A 211 -19.79 -7.76 -15.43
C ALA A 211 -19.96 -6.37 -16.10
N GLY A 212 -18.84 -5.69 -16.37
CA GLY A 212 -18.80 -4.35 -16.96
C GLY A 212 -17.73 -3.43 -16.34
N LEU A 213 -17.21 -3.80 -15.17
CA LEU A 213 -16.05 -3.14 -14.56
C LEU A 213 -14.88 -4.11 -14.41
N ASP A 214 -13.67 -3.62 -14.63
CA ASP A 214 -12.46 -4.34 -14.27
C ASP A 214 -12.32 -4.45 -12.74
N GLU A 215 -12.67 -3.38 -12.01
CA GLU A 215 -12.68 -3.33 -10.56
C GLU A 215 -13.82 -2.46 -9.99
N GLY A 216 -14.23 -2.76 -8.76
CA GLY A 216 -15.14 -1.89 -8.00
C GLY A 216 -14.42 -0.79 -7.25
N ALA A 217 -15.17 0.18 -6.74
CA ALA A 217 -14.65 1.28 -5.96
C ALA A 217 -13.91 0.80 -4.69
N GLY A 218 -12.64 1.15 -4.58
CA GLY A 218 -11.91 1.03 -3.32
C GLY A 218 -12.37 2.05 -2.28
N THR A 219 -12.13 1.77 -0.99
CA THR A 219 -12.51 2.68 0.11
C THR A 219 -11.94 4.08 -0.08
N ARG A 220 -10.76 4.20 -0.72
CA ARG A 220 -10.16 5.48 -1.12
C ARG A 220 -11.09 6.37 -1.94
N LEU A 221 -11.79 5.82 -2.95
CA LEU A 221 -12.70 6.60 -3.79
C LEU A 221 -13.93 7.07 -3.01
N LEU A 222 -14.40 6.25 -2.06
CA LEU A 222 -15.50 6.62 -1.17
C LEU A 222 -15.10 7.78 -0.24
N VAL A 223 -13.88 7.75 0.29
CA VAL A 223 -13.31 8.85 1.10
C VAL A 223 -13.21 10.13 0.25
N HIS A 224 -12.71 10.06 -0.99
CA HIS A 224 -12.66 11.23 -1.88
C HIS A 224 -14.06 11.81 -2.15
N ALA A 225 -15.06 10.95 -2.43
CA ALA A 225 -16.43 11.40 -2.61
C ALA A 225 -16.98 12.08 -1.34
N ALA A 226 -16.72 11.50 -0.16
CA ALA A 226 -17.10 12.10 1.12
C ALA A 226 -16.43 13.48 1.33
N GLN A 227 -15.13 13.62 1.03
CA GLN A 227 -14.41 14.89 1.16
C GLN A 227 -14.98 15.98 0.25
N LEU A 228 -15.38 15.63 -0.99
CA LEU A 228 -16.05 16.55 -1.89
C LEU A 228 -17.42 17.00 -1.36
N ILE A 229 -18.19 16.06 -0.78
CA ILE A 229 -19.48 16.38 -0.14
C ILE A 229 -19.27 17.29 1.08
N ALA A 230 -18.29 16.99 1.93
CA ALA A 230 -17.94 17.80 3.09
C ALA A 230 -17.49 19.23 2.70
N ALA A 231 -16.90 19.38 1.50
CA ALA A 231 -16.56 20.68 0.92
C ALA A 231 -17.76 21.44 0.32
N GLY A 232 -18.98 20.89 0.42
CA GLY A 232 -20.23 21.52 -0.03
C GLY A 232 -20.64 21.15 -1.46
N MET A 233 -20.01 20.15 -2.08
CA MET A 233 -20.44 19.66 -3.40
C MET A 233 -21.74 18.85 -3.28
N ASP A 234 -22.60 18.96 -4.30
CA ASP A 234 -23.74 18.06 -4.47
C ASP A 234 -23.28 16.59 -4.50
N ALA A 235 -24.01 15.72 -3.80
CA ALA A 235 -23.59 14.32 -3.60
C ALA A 235 -23.56 13.52 -4.90
N GLY A 236 -24.49 13.76 -5.82
CA GLY A 236 -24.48 13.11 -7.13
C GLY A 236 -23.23 13.52 -7.92
N THR A 237 -22.96 14.81 -7.97
CA THR A 237 -21.77 15.37 -8.64
C THR A 237 -20.46 14.84 -8.05
N ALA A 238 -20.36 14.79 -6.71
CA ALA A 238 -19.21 14.26 -6.00
C ALA A 238 -18.97 12.78 -6.30
N CYS A 239 -20.03 11.95 -6.28
CA CYS A 239 -19.92 10.54 -6.60
C CYS A 239 -19.56 10.30 -8.06
N THR A 240 -20.13 11.06 -9.00
CA THR A 240 -19.78 10.93 -10.41
C THR A 240 -18.30 11.25 -10.61
N ALA A 241 -17.82 12.36 -10.06
CA ALA A 241 -16.43 12.79 -10.22
C ALA A 241 -15.41 11.86 -9.53
N ALA A 242 -15.68 11.42 -8.31
CA ALA A 242 -14.73 10.64 -7.51
C ALA A 242 -14.85 9.12 -7.69
N ILE A 243 -15.99 8.60 -8.13
CA ILE A 243 -16.26 7.16 -8.25
C ILE A 243 -16.53 6.77 -9.69
N ALA A 244 -17.53 7.36 -10.36
CA ALA A 244 -17.95 6.87 -11.67
C ALA A 244 -16.90 7.10 -12.76
N ARG A 245 -16.37 8.33 -12.87
CA ARG A 245 -15.42 8.70 -13.93
C ARG A 245 -14.06 7.98 -13.80
N PRO A 246 -13.52 7.72 -12.60
CA PRO A 246 -12.29 6.93 -12.45
C PRO A 246 -12.44 5.44 -12.71
N LEU A 247 -13.65 4.87 -12.57
CA LEU A 247 -13.87 3.43 -12.70
C LEU A 247 -14.11 2.95 -14.13
N ALA A 248 -14.55 3.82 -15.02
CA ALA A 248 -14.88 3.45 -16.39
C ALA A 248 -14.68 4.62 -17.36
N ASP A 249 -14.26 4.29 -18.59
CA ASP A 249 -14.18 5.23 -19.70
C ASP A 249 -15.33 5.08 -20.69
N GLU A 250 -15.89 3.87 -20.80
CA GLU A 250 -16.97 3.52 -21.71
C GLU A 250 -18.27 4.24 -21.33
N THR A 251 -18.92 4.83 -22.33
CA THR A 251 -20.16 5.60 -22.14
C THR A 251 -21.26 4.77 -21.47
N ASP A 252 -21.46 3.52 -21.89
CA ASP A 252 -22.53 2.67 -21.34
C ASP A 252 -22.29 2.32 -19.88
N THR A 253 -21.05 1.98 -19.52
CA THR A 253 -20.65 1.71 -18.13
C THR A 253 -20.76 2.97 -17.27
N ARG A 254 -20.35 4.13 -17.80
CA ARG A 254 -20.51 5.42 -17.13
C ARG A 254 -21.97 5.76 -16.85
N ASN A 255 -22.85 5.55 -17.83
CA ASN A 255 -24.29 5.78 -17.66
C ASN A 255 -24.87 4.86 -16.58
N ALA A 256 -24.50 3.58 -16.59
CA ALA A 256 -24.92 2.65 -15.55
C ALA A 256 -24.44 3.06 -14.14
N LEU A 257 -23.23 3.58 -14.02
CA LEU A 257 -22.71 4.12 -12.76
C LEU A 257 -23.45 5.38 -12.32
N ASP A 258 -23.78 6.28 -13.25
CA ASP A 258 -24.56 7.49 -12.97
C ASP A 258 -26.00 7.15 -12.54
N ASP A 259 -26.63 6.14 -13.14
CA ASP A 259 -27.94 5.61 -12.71
C ASP A 259 -27.87 5.01 -11.29
N LEU A 260 -26.79 4.28 -10.96
CA LEU A 260 -26.57 3.77 -9.60
C LEU A 260 -26.41 4.90 -8.58
N ILE A 261 -25.73 5.99 -8.95
CA ILE A 261 -25.58 7.16 -8.09
C ILE A 261 -26.94 7.80 -7.81
N ALA A 262 -27.74 8.03 -8.85
CA ALA A 262 -29.08 8.60 -8.72
C ALA A 262 -30.06 7.71 -7.93
N ALA A 263 -29.84 6.39 -7.92
CA ALA A 263 -30.62 5.47 -7.10
C ALA A 263 -30.26 5.50 -5.60
N VAL A 264 -29.07 6.02 -5.25
CA VAL A 264 -28.56 6.06 -3.86
C VAL A 264 -28.73 7.44 -3.23
N PHE A 265 -28.55 8.51 -4.00
CA PHE A 265 -28.61 9.90 -3.56
C PHE A 265 -29.81 10.64 -4.14
#